data_AF-A0A7V8NTZ9-F1
#
_entry.id   AF-A0A7V8NTZ9-F1
#
_cell.length_a   1.000
_cell.length_b   1.000
_cell.length_c   1.000
_cell.angle_alpha   90.00
_cell.angle_beta   90.00
_cell.angle_gamma   90.00
#
_symmetry.space_group_name_H-M   'P 1'
#
loop_
_entity.id
_entity.type
_entity.pdbx_description
1 polymer ?
#
loop_
_entity_poly.entity_id
_entity_poly.type
_entity_poly.pdbx_seq_one_letter_code
_entity_poly.pdbx_strand_id
1 'polypeptide(L)'
;MQTLFERGVVVISIDTELIWGYRDFRNEAQFQERFPDAVGANEKLLVELRTAEVSATWYVVGALALGESAGERDPRMAGLPTDWIAGIPDGGPKTAPVWYRAPFVKRLHETRPAQEVGLHGGLTHLIWTDRRATREVVTWELAGGIKALEQAHIRPRSFSFGRNQEAYHELLPEYGIRSYRGRSPGLAWKLGQTLPGAFLRASDELRRATPPLVWPRESLPG
;
A
#
# COMPACT_ATOMS: atom_id res chain seq x y z
N MET A 1 27.97 1.32 9.50
CA MET A 1 28.74 0.42 8.61
C MET A 1 27.80 -0.09 7.56
N GLN A 2 28.03 0.18 6.27
CA GLN A 2 27.20 -0.39 5.20
C GLN A 2 27.52 -1.88 5.10
N THR A 3 26.56 -2.73 5.45
CA THR A 3 26.62 -4.15 5.11
C THR A 3 26.45 -4.26 3.60
N LEU A 4 27.56 -4.41 2.88
CA LEU A 4 27.55 -4.79 1.47
C LEU A 4 27.02 -6.22 1.40
N PHE A 5 25.89 -6.43 0.72
CA PHE A 5 25.44 -7.77 0.39
C PHE A 5 26.46 -8.42 -0.56
N GLU A 6 26.86 -9.67 -0.30
CA GLU A 6 27.76 -10.43 -1.21
C GLU A 6 27.17 -10.60 -2.62
N ARG A 7 25.84 -10.45 -2.76
CA ARG A 7 25.10 -10.54 -4.02
C ARG A 7 24.06 -9.42 -4.08
N GLY A 8 23.73 -8.98 -5.30
CA GLY A 8 22.60 -8.08 -5.51
C GLY A 8 21.29 -8.74 -5.05
N VAL A 9 20.45 -8.00 -4.33
CA VAL A 9 19.12 -8.45 -3.93
C VAL A 9 18.10 -7.72 -4.79
N VAL A 10 17.15 -8.47 -5.35
CA VAL A 10 15.99 -7.91 -6.05
C VAL A 10 14.80 -8.01 -5.10
N VAL A 11 14.17 -6.88 -4.82
CA VAL A 11 12.95 -6.80 -4.01
C VAL A 11 11.79 -6.42 -4.92
N ILE A 12 10.78 -7.29 -4.99
CA ILE A 12 9.51 -6.99 -5.64
C ILE A 12 8.55 -6.54 -4.56
N SER A 13 8.06 -5.30 -4.69
CA SER A 13 7.00 -4.77 -3.81
C SER A 13 5.85 -4.22 -4.63
N ILE A 14 4.62 -4.50 -4.21
CA ILE A 14 3.40 -4.24 -4.97
C ILE A 14 2.44 -3.46 -4.07
N ASP A 15 2.00 -2.30 -4.54
CA ASP A 15 0.95 -1.55 -3.86
C ASP A 15 -0.40 -2.16 -4.20
N THR A 16 -1.02 -2.76 -3.19
CA THR A 16 -2.28 -3.47 -3.28
C THR A 16 -3.37 -2.58 -2.70
N GLU A 17 -3.74 -1.57 -3.50
CA GLU A 17 -4.63 -0.48 -3.07
C GLU A 17 -6.06 -0.62 -3.63
N LEU A 18 -6.21 -1.15 -4.86
CA LEU A 18 -7.46 -1.07 -5.61
C LEU A 18 -8.06 0.34 -5.53
N ILE A 19 -9.36 0.50 -5.27
CA ILE A 19 -10.00 1.81 -5.27
C ILE A 19 -9.46 2.75 -4.19
N TRP A 20 -8.95 2.22 -3.06
CA TRP A 20 -8.43 3.03 -1.95
C TRP A 20 -7.36 4.01 -2.39
N GLY A 21 -6.51 3.59 -3.33
CA GLY A 21 -5.46 4.39 -3.94
C GLY A 21 -5.94 5.42 -4.96
N TYR A 22 -7.24 5.54 -5.21
CA TYR A 22 -7.82 6.42 -6.24
C TYR A 22 -9.02 7.23 -5.76
N ARG A 23 -9.46 7.07 -4.50
CA ARG A 23 -10.69 7.70 -3.96
C ARG A 23 -10.67 9.22 -3.98
N ASP A 24 -9.48 9.82 -3.92
CA ASP A 24 -9.24 11.26 -4.04
C ASP A 24 -9.46 11.80 -5.46
N PHE A 25 -9.52 10.93 -6.47
CA PHE A 25 -9.62 11.31 -7.89
C PHE A 25 -10.80 10.67 -8.64
N ARG A 26 -11.34 9.57 -8.14
CA ARG A 26 -12.33 8.75 -8.86
C ARG A 26 -13.34 8.14 -7.91
N ASN A 27 -14.59 8.09 -8.36
CA ASN A 27 -15.59 7.21 -7.76
C ASN A 27 -15.44 5.77 -8.27
N GLU A 28 -16.25 4.85 -7.74
CA GLU A 28 -16.18 3.43 -8.07
C GLU A 28 -16.42 3.12 -9.55
N ALA A 29 -17.45 3.73 -10.15
CA ALA A 29 -17.75 3.51 -11.57
C ALA A 29 -16.58 3.94 -12.46
N GLN A 30 -15.99 5.11 -12.18
CA GLN A 30 -14.81 5.62 -12.90
C GLN A 30 -13.57 4.75 -12.68
N PHE A 31 -13.38 4.20 -11.48
CA PHE A 31 -12.28 3.28 -11.20
C PHE A 31 -12.44 1.98 -12.00
N GLN A 32 -13.65 1.40 -12.00
CA GLN A 32 -13.96 0.17 -12.72
C GLN A 32 -13.88 0.35 -14.24
N GLU A 33 -14.32 1.49 -14.78
CA GLU A 33 -14.14 1.80 -16.21
C GLU A 33 -12.65 1.87 -16.58
N ARG A 34 -11.84 2.51 -15.73
CA ARG A 34 -10.40 2.67 -15.99
C ARG A 34 -9.62 1.37 -15.80
N PHE A 35 -10.02 0.55 -14.84
CA PHE A 35 -9.30 -0.68 -14.43
C PHE A 35 -10.28 -1.87 -14.27
N PRO A 36 -10.90 -2.33 -15.37
CA PRO A 36 -12.03 -3.28 -15.32
C PRO A 36 -11.71 -4.64 -14.71
N ASP A 37 -10.43 -5.07 -14.76
CA ASP A 37 -9.98 -6.33 -14.17
C ASP A 37 -8.93 -6.11 -13.06
N ALA A 38 -8.97 -4.98 -12.34
CA ALA A 38 -8.02 -4.71 -11.25
C ALA A 38 -8.01 -5.84 -10.20
N VAL A 39 -9.19 -6.38 -9.89
CA VAL A 39 -9.35 -7.47 -8.93
C VAL A 39 -8.69 -8.75 -9.42
N GLY A 40 -8.92 -9.13 -10.68
CA GLY A 40 -8.36 -10.33 -11.29
C GLY A 40 -6.87 -10.20 -11.63
N ALA A 41 -6.38 -8.99 -11.90
CA ALA A 41 -4.96 -8.73 -12.11
C ALA A 41 -4.13 -9.10 -10.86
N ASN A 42 -4.60 -8.76 -9.67
CA ASN A 42 -3.93 -9.15 -8.42
C ASN A 42 -3.89 -10.67 -8.23
N GLU A 43 -4.98 -11.37 -8.57
CA GLU A 43 -5.04 -12.84 -8.49
C GLU A 43 -4.07 -13.49 -9.47
N LYS A 44 -4.07 -13.01 -10.73
CA LYS A 44 -3.15 -13.48 -11.77
C LYS A 44 -1.71 -13.26 -11.36
N LEU A 45 -1.36 -12.06 -10.86
CA LEU A 45 0.00 -11.76 -10.41
C LEU A 45 0.46 -12.67 -9.28
N LEU A 46 -0.40 -12.97 -8.30
CA LEU A 46 -0.09 -13.94 -7.25
C LEU A 46 0.19 -15.34 -7.81
N VAL A 47 -0.60 -15.77 -8.80
CA VAL A 47 -0.39 -17.06 -9.49
C VAL A 47 0.94 -17.08 -10.24
N GLU A 48 1.30 -16.01 -10.95
CA GLU A 48 2.57 -15.91 -11.67
C GLU A 48 3.77 -15.92 -10.70
N LEU A 49 3.72 -15.14 -9.62
CA LEU A 49 4.78 -15.13 -8.60
C LEU A 49 4.94 -16.50 -7.95
N ARG A 50 3.83 -17.17 -7.63
CA ARG A 50 3.86 -18.54 -7.12
C ARG A 50 4.48 -19.51 -8.12
N THR A 51 4.08 -19.44 -9.38
CA THR A 51 4.55 -20.33 -10.45
C THR A 51 6.04 -20.15 -10.72
N ALA A 52 6.53 -18.91 -10.63
CA ALA A 52 7.94 -18.57 -10.76
C ALA A 52 8.76 -18.83 -9.48
N GLU A 53 8.14 -19.31 -8.39
CA GLU A 53 8.77 -19.46 -7.07
C GLU A 53 9.41 -18.17 -6.55
N VAL A 54 8.77 -17.02 -6.80
CA VAL A 54 9.23 -15.69 -6.38
C VAL A 54 8.40 -15.16 -5.20
N SER A 55 9.10 -14.72 -4.16
CA SER A 55 8.52 -13.95 -3.05
C SER A 55 8.39 -12.47 -3.40
N ALA A 56 7.32 -11.84 -2.93
CA ALA A 56 7.12 -10.40 -3.02
C ALA A 56 6.51 -9.83 -1.72
N THR A 57 6.64 -8.52 -1.54
CA THR A 57 5.95 -7.75 -0.49
C THR A 57 4.72 -7.07 -1.08
N TRP A 58 3.55 -7.39 -0.53
CA TRP A 58 2.27 -6.81 -0.90
C TRP A 58 1.91 -5.75 0.14
N TYR A 59 2.02 -4.48 -0.22
CA TYR A 59 1.59 -3.37 0.64
C TYR A 59 0.09 -3.19 0.51
N VAL A 60 -0.65 -3.69 1.50
CA VAL A 60 -2.11 -3.75 1.50
C VAL A 60 -2.68 -2.57 2.28
N VAL A 61 -3.68 -1.89 1.72
CA VAL A 61 -4.49 -0.93 2.47
C VAL A 61 -5.35 -1.69 3.47
N GLY A 62 -5.29 -1.34 4.76
CA GLY A 62 -5.86 -2.13 5.85
C GLY A 62 -7.34 -2.49 5.66
N ALA A 63 -8.14 -1.59 5.11
CA ALA A 63 -9.55 -1.84 4.87
C ALA A 63 -9.82 -3.00 3.88
N LEU A 64 -8.87 -3.33 3.00
CA LEU A 64 -8.98 -4.52 2.15
C LEU A 64 -9.03 -5.81 2.98
N ALA A 65 -8.49 -5.83 4.19
CA ALA A 65 -8.54 -7.00 5.07
C ALA A 65 -9.86 -7.16 5.84
N LEU A 66 -10.78 -6.20 5.72
CA LEU A 66 -12.06 -6.27 6.42
C LEU A 66 -13.01 -7.27 5.77
N GLY A 67 -13.58 -8.16 6.59
CA GLY A 67 -14.59 -9.12 6.14
C GLY A 67 -15.96 -8.47 5.88
N GLU A 68 -16.31 -7.47 6.69
CA GLU A 68 -17.51 -6.65 6.57
C GLU A 68 -17.21 -5.25 7.12
N SER A 69 -17.93 -4.24 6.64
CA SER A 69 -17.78 -2.83 6.97
C SER A 69 -19.13 -2.12 6.92
N ALA A 70 -19.38 -1.19 7.84
CA ALA A 70 -20.53 -0.30 7.76
C ALA A 70 -20.27 0.95 6.89
N GLY A 71 -19.21 0.90 6.06
CA GLY A 71 -18.82 1.95 5.15
C GLY A 71 -18.33 3.19 5.88
N GLU A 72 -18.73 4.36 5.42
CA GLU A 72 -18.42 5.65 6.08
C GLU A 72 -18.91 5.73 7.54
N ARG A 73 -19.86 4.87 7.95
CA ARG A 73 -20.39 4.79 9.32
C ARG A 73 -19.65 3.78 10.19
N ASP A 74 -18.60 3.14 9.67
CA ASP A 74 -17.88 2.11 10.40
C ASP A 74 -17.15 2.68 11.63
N PRO A 75 -17.34 2.13 12.84
CA PRO A 75 -16.68 2.62 14.04
C PRO A 75 -15.15 2.64 13.94
N ARG A 76 -14.56 1.76 13.12
CA ARG A 76 -13.11 1.73 12.87
C ARG A 76 -12.63 2.99 12.15
N MET A 77 -13.51 3.68 11.44
CA MET A 77 -13.22 4.89 10.67
C MET A 77 -13.63 6.18 11.41
N ALA A 78 -14.23 6.08 12.59
CA ALA A 78 -14.80 7.24 13.30
C ALA A 78 -13.78 8.32 13.71
N GLY A 79 -12.50 7.97 13.85
CA GLY A 79 -11.41 8.92 14.13
C GLY A 79 -10.80 9.56 12.88
N LEU A 80 -11.34 9.30 11.70
CA LEU A 80 -10.85 9.84 10.42
C LEU A 80 -11.68 11.06 9.98
N PRO A 81 -11.13 11.94 9.13
CA PRO A 81 -11.87 13.09 8.63
C PRO A 81 -13.15 12.67 7.90
N THR A 82 -14.28 13.28 8.24
CA THR A 82 -15.60 12.90 7.70
C THR A 82 -15.66 12.99 6.18
N ASP A 83 -15.06 14.03 5.60
CA ASP A 83 -14.96 14.23 4.15
C ASP A 83 -14.04 13.20 3.47
N TRP A 84 -13.05 12.66 4.20
CA TRP A 84 -12.19 11.59 3.70
C TRP A 84 -12.90 10.24 3.61
N ILE A 85 -13.75 9.93 4.61
CA ILE A 85 -14.48 8.67 4.66
C ILE A 85 -15.82 8.71 3.94
N ALA A 86 -16.27 9.89 3.50
CA ALA A 86 -17.50 10.05 2.75
C ALA A 86 -17.52 9.16 1.50
N GLY A 87 -18.67 8.51 1.27
CA GLY A 87 -18.90 7.65 0.11
C GLY A 87 -18.16 6.31 0.15
N ILE A 88 -17.55 5.91 1.27
CA ILE A 88 -17.10 4.52 1.46
C ILE A 88 -18.37 3.65 1.59
N PRO A 89 -18.58 2.65 0.72
CA PRO A 89 -19.76 1.80 0.77
C PRO A 89 -19.69 0.83 1.94
N ASP A 90 -20.86 0.45 2.45
CA ASP A 90 -20.98 -0.70 3.34
C ASP A 90 -20.80 -2.03 2.59
N GLY A 91 -20.62 -3.11 3.36
CA GLY A 91 -20.51 -4.46 2.86
C GLY A 91 -19.11 -5.06 3.01
N GLY A 92 -18.80 -6.00 2.12
CA GLY A 92 -17.64 -6.86 2.25
C GLY A 92 -17.19 -7.44 0.91
N PRO A 93 -16.33 -8.46 0.90
CA PRO A 93 -15.69 -8.99 -0.31
C PRO A 93 -16.63 -9.48 -1.42
N LYS A 94 -17.88 -9.80 -1.08
CA LYS A 94 -18.88 -10.25 -2.07
C LYS A 94 -19.69 -9.10 -2.66
N THR A 95 -19.96 -8.06 -1.88
CA THR A 95 -20.86 -6.95 -2.26
C THR A 95 -20.10 -5.73 -2.76
N ALA A 96 -18.88 -5.50 -2.27
CA ALA A 96 -18.02 -4.38 -2.66
C ALA A 96 -16.56 -4.88 -2.85
N PRO A 97 -16.29 -5.74 -3.86
CA PRO A 97 -15.01 -6.45 -4.02
C PRO A 97 -13.83 -5.55 -4.38
N VAL A 98 -14.06 -4.34 -4.88
CA VAL A 98 -12.98 -3.36 -5.14
C VAL A 98 -12.54 -2.64 -3.85
N TRP A 99 -13.37 -2.68 -2.80
CA TRP A 99 -13.13 -2.07 -1.49
C TRP A 99 -12.62 -3.07 -0.46
N TYR A 100 -13.17 -4.29 -0.47
CA TYR A 100 -12.91 -5.29 0.55
C TYR A 100 -12.45 -6.59 -0.11
N ARG A 101 -11.34 -7.14 0.39
CA ARG A 101 -10.63 -8.28 -0.20
C ARG A 101 -10.09 -9.25 0.85
N ALA A 102 -10.75 -9.37 2.00
CA ALA A 102 -10.26 -10.22 3.11
C ALA A 102 -9.86 -11.65 2.70
N PRO A 103 -10.60 -12.36 1.81
CA PRO A 103 -10.18 -13.68 1.31
C PRO A 103 -8.86 -13.64 0.53
N PHE A 104 -8.59 -12.59 -0.24
CA PHE A 104 -7.34 -12.43 -0.97
C PHE A 104 -6.18 -12.10 -0.04
N VAL A 105 -6.39 -11.21 0.94
CA VAL A 105 -5.36 -10.90 1.96
C VAL A 105 -4.96 -12.15 2.74
N LYS A 106 -5.94 -12.97 3.13
CA LYS A 106 -5.68 -14.28 3.75
C LYS A 106 -4.90 -15.20 2.82
N ARG A 107 -5.28 -15.27 1.53
CA ARG A 107 -4.59 -16.07 0.52
C ARG A 107 -3.13 -15.65 0.33
N LEU A 108 -2.82 -14.35 0.34
CA LEU A 108 -1.43 -13.87 0.29
C LEU A 108 -0.60 -14.49 1.42
N HIS A 109 -1.10 -14.43 2.65
CA HIS A 109 -0.42 -14.97 3.83
C HIS A 109 -0.21 -16.49 3.78
N GLU A 110 -1.18 -17.22 3.23
CA GLU A 110 -1.16 -18.69 3.13
C GLU A 110 -0.34 -19.19 1.92
N THR A 111 -0.07 -18.34 0.93
CA THR A 111 0.61 -18.72 -0.31
C THR A 111 2.09 -19.08 -0.07
N ARG A 112 2.60 -20.01 -0.89
CA ARG A 112 4.02 -20.39 -0.96
C ARG A 112 4.56 -20.20 -2.39
N PRO A 113 5.79 -19.67 -2.58
CA PRO A 113 6.70 -19.16 -1.55
C PRO A 113 6.09 -17.98 -0.78
N ALA A 114 6.61 -17.72 0.42
CA ALA A 114 6.00 -16.77 1.34
C ALA A 114 5.85 -15.39 0.67
N GLN A 115 4.63 -14.87 0.71
CA GLN A 115 4.32 -13.50 0.30
C GLN A 115 4.22 -12.65 1.55
N GLU A 116 5.07 -11.63 1.67
CA GLU A 116 4.99 -10.70 2.79
C GLU A 116 3.76 -9.81 2.59
N VAL A 117 3.00 -9.58 3.66
CA VAL A 117 1.91 -8.59 3.68
C VAL A 117 2.35 -7.42 4.56
N GLY A 118 2.68 -6.30 3.91
CA GLY A 118 2.96 -5.02 4.54
C GLY A 118 1.72 -4.12 4.58
N LEU A 119 1.79 -3.01 5.31
CA LEU A 119 0.68 -2.06 5.41
C LEU A 119 0.90 -0.84 4.49
N HIS A 120 -0.14 -0.39 3.81
CA HIS A 120 -0.09 0.77 2.92
C HIS A 120 -0.99 1.90 3.39
N GLY A 121 -0.42 3.03 3.81
CA GLY A 121 -1.16 4.24 4.23
C GLY A 121 -1.99 4.10 5.52
N GLY A 122 -2.23 2.88 6.02
CA GLY A 122 -3.04 2.59 7.21
C GLY A 122 -4.37 1.94 6.85
N LEU A 123 -5.48 2.34 7.49
CA LEU A 123 -6.79 1.74 7.26
C LEU A 123 -7.39 2.09 5.90
N THR A 124 -7.39 3.36 5.50
CA THR A 124 -8.17 3.90 4.37
C THR A 124 -7.30 4.56 3.28
N HIS A 125 -5.98 4.38 3.35
CA HIS A 125 -5.01 5.02 2.47
C HIS A 125 -4.98 6.56 2.64
N LEU A 126 -5.16 7.04 3.88
CA LEU A 126 -5.01 8.47 4.17
C LEU A 126 -3.61 8.97 3.78
N ILE A 127 -3.54 10.16 3.17
CA ILE A 127 -2.27 10.80 2.85
C ILE A 127 -1.76 11.54 4.09
N TRP A 128 -0.67 11.07 4.69
CA TRP A 128 -0.19 11.56 5.99
C TRP A 128 0.37 12.99 5.94
N THR A 129 0.64 13.53 4.76
CA THR A 129 1.01 14.94 4.54
C THR A 129 -0.21 15.86 4.35
N ASP A 130 -1.43 15.31 4.32
CA ASP A 130 -2.65 16.11 4.23
C ASP A 130 -2.83 16.98 5.48
N ARG A 131 -3.33 18.21 5.30
CA ARG A 131 -3.56 19.16 6.41
C ARG A 131 -4.49 18.63 7.50
N ARG A 132 -5.35 17.66 7.19
CA ARG A 132 -6.30 17.02 8.12
C ARG A 132 -5.65 15.85 8.87
N ALA A 133 -4.49 15.36 8.41
CA ALA A 133 -3.77 14.25 9.01
C ALA A 133 -2.95 14.75 10.21
N THR A 134 -3.62 15.09 11.32
CA THR A 134 -2.95 15.36 12.60
C THR A 134 -2.32 14.07 13.14
N ARG A 135 -1.42 14.19 14.12
CA ARG A 135 -0.79 13.02 14.76
C ARG A 135 -1.83 12.04 15.28
N GLU A 136 -2.92 12.53 15.88
CA GLU A 136 -4.02 11.71 16.41
C GLU A 136 -4.75 10.96 15.30
N VAL A 137 -5.07 11.66 14.20
CA VAL A 137 -5.74 11.06 13.02
C VAL A 137 -4.84 10.00 12.39
N VAL A 138 -3.55 10.28 12.22
CA VAL A 138 -2.59 9.32 11.66
C VAL A 138 -2.39 8.12 12.58
N THR A 139 -2.35 8.34 13.89
CA THR A 139 -2.30 7.26 14.89
C THR A 139 -3.54 6.37 14.78
N TRP A 140 -4.72 6.97 14.62
CA TRP A 140 -5.98 6.24 14.43
C TRP A 140 -5.97 5.42 13.13
N GLU A 141 -5.58 6.05 12.03
CA GLU A 141 -5.45 5.43 10.70
C GLU A 141 -4.47 4.25 10.71
N LEU A 142 -3.29 4.41 11.32
CA LEU A 142 -2.27 3.37 11.46
C LEU A 142 -2.76 2.21 12.34
N ALA A 143 -3.27 2.52 13.54
CA ALA A 143 -3.78 1.52 14.46
C ALA A 143 -4.96 0.74 13.87
N GLY A 144 -5.86 1.42 13.14
CA GLY A 144 -6.98 0.81 12.44
C GLY A 144 -6.52 -0.16 11.35
N GLY A 145 -5.53 0.23 10.54
CA GLY A 145 -4.96 -0.63 9.50
C GLY A 145 -4.28 -1.88 10.06
N ILE A 146 -3.53 -1.74 11.17
CA ILE A 146 -2.91 -2.87 11.85
C ILE A 146 -3.96 -3.83 12.41
N LYS A 147 -4.96 -3.31 13.13
CA LYS A 147 -6.05 -4.12 13.67
C LYS A 147 -6.80 -4.87 12.57
N ALA A 148 -7.01 -4.23 11.41
CA ALA A 148 -7.64 -4.86 10.26
C ALA A 148 -6.82 -6.06 9.74
N LEU A 149 -5.49 -5.93 9.64
CA LEU A 149 -4.62 -7.05 9.25
C LEU A 149 -4.51 -8.13 10.35
N GLU A 150 -4.55 -7.75 11.62
CA GLU A 150 -4.53 -8.70 12.73
C GLU A 150 -5.79 -9.59 12.76
N GLN A 151 -6.94 -9.10 12.28
CA GLN A 151 -8.14 -9.92 12.06
C GLN A 151 -7.91 -11.05 11.03
N ALA A 152 -6.95 -10.86 10.12
CA ALA A 152 -6.48 -11.88 9.19
C ALA A 152 -5.26 -12.66 9.72
N HIS A 153 -4.94 -12.55 11.01
CA HIS A 153 -3.76 -13.12 11.68
C HIS A 153 -2.42 -12.65 11.12
N ILE A 154 -2.39 -11.46 10.51
CA ILE A 154 -1.19 -10.86 9.92
C ILE A 154 -0.72 -9.72 10.81
N ARG A 155 0.57 -9.72 11.16
CA ARG A 155 1.23 -8.57 11.80
C ARG A 155 2.23 -7.95 10.82
N PRO A 156 1.91 -6.80 10.20
CA PRO A 156 2.81 -6.17 9.25
C PRO A 156 4.11 -5.73 9.95
N ARG A 157 5.24 -5.87 9.25
CA ARG A 157 6.55 -5.35 9.69
C ARG A 157 7.13 -4.32 8.74
N SER A 158 6.58 -4.25 7.53
CA SER A 158 6.94 -3.29 6.49
C SER A 158 5.78 -2.34 6.21
N PHE A 159 6.11 -1.12 5.79
CA PHE A 159 5.13 -0.08 5.50
C PHE A 159 5.42 0.64 4.18
N SER A 160 4.38 1.14 3.52
CA SER A 160 4.51 2.04 2.38
C SER A 160 3.57 3.23 2.57
N PHE A 161 4.08 4.44 2.42
CA PHE A 161 3.29 5.66 2.56
C PHE A 161 2.39 5.85 1.34
N GLY A 162 1.14 6.27 1.58
CA GLY A 162 0.22 6.64 0.51
C GLY A 162 0.86 7.71 -0.39
N ARG A 163 0.79 7.51 -1.71
CA ARG A 163 1.41 8.41 -2.72
C ARG A 163 2.92 8.62 -2.56
N ASN A 164 3.62 7.75 -1.83
CA ASN A 164 5.04 7.94 -1.45
C ASN A 164 5.30 9.26 -0.68
N GLN A 165 4.29 9.77 0.02
CA GLN A 165 4.38 11.00 0.81
C GLN A 165 4.64 10.66 2.28
N GLU A 166 5.93 10.64 2.63
CA GLU A 166 6.42 10.31 3.96
C GLU A 166 6.13 11.42 5.00
N ALA A 167 5.65 11.04 6.18
CA ALA A 167 5.42 11.87 7.37
C ALA A 167 5.31 10.98 8.62
N TYR A 168 5.39 11.54 9.83
CA TYR A 168 5.18 10.82 11.11
C TYR A 168 5.93 9.48 11.25
N HIS A 169 7.21 9.45 10.85
CA HIS A 169 8.04 8.23 10.86
C HIS A 169 8.15 7.60 12.25
N GLU A 170 8.14 8.43 13.29
CA GLU A 170 8.24 8.03 14.69
C GLU A 170 7.10 7.09 15.13
N LEU A 171 5.93 7.16 14.49
CA LEU A 171 4.81 6.28 14.80
C LEU A 171 5.02 4.84 14.29
N LEU A 172 5.80 4.64 13.23
CA LEU A 172 6.02 3.31 12.65
C LEU A 172 6.59 2.30 13.68
N PRO A 173 7.72 2.57 14.36
CA PRO A 173 8.28 1.65 15.34
C PRO A 173 7.39 1.47 16.59
N GLU A 174 6.64 2.50 17.02
CA GLU A 174 5.66 2.39 18.12
C GLU A 174 4.63 1.26 17.88
N TYR A 175 4.37 0.96 16.61
CA TYR A 175 3.43 -0.07 16.16
C TYR A 175 4.09 -1.33 15.59
N GLY A 176 5.40 -1.50 15.77
CA GLY A 176 6.14 -2.70 15.37
C GLY A 176 6.50 -2.78 13.89
N ILE A 177 6.29 -1.70 13.12
CA ILE A 177 6.84 -1.56 11.77
C ILE A 177 8.35 -1.30 11.89
N ARG A 178 9.14 -2.08 11.15
CA ARG A 178 10.61 -2.06 11.19
C ARG A 178 11.25 -1.54 9.91
N SER A 179 10.52 -1.55 8.81
CA SER A 179 11.00 -1.07 7.52
C SER A 179 9.89 -0.34 6.79
N TYR A 180 10.28 0.54 5.88
CA TYR A 180 9.33 1.16 4.97
C TYR A 180 9.95 1.39 3.59
N ARG A 181 9.11 1.46 2.56
CA ARG A 181 9.54 1.83 1.22
C ARG A 181 9.62 3.36 1.10
N GLY A 182 10.85 3.88 1.10
CA GLY A 182 11.12 5.30 0.91
C GLY A 182 10.98 5.77 -0.54
N ARG A 183 11.05 7.09 -0.74
CA ARG A 183 10.99 7.72 -2.06
C ARG A 183 12.07 7.21 -3.01
N SER A 184 11.66 6.95 -4.26
CA SER A 184 12.59 6.55 -5.32
C SER A 184 13.62 7.66 -5.59
N PRO A 185 14.93 7.33 -5.70
CA PRO A 185 15.96 8.32 -5.96
C PRO A 185 15.99 8.81 -7.41
N GLY A 186 15.26 8.16 -8.32
CA GLY A 186 15.26 8.45 -9.76
C GLY A 186 14.77 9.86 -10.08
N LEU A 187 15.46 10.57 -10.98
CA LEU A 187 15.12 11.94 -11.35
C LEU A 187 13.69 12.06 -11.91
N ALA A 188 13.28 11.10 -12.74
CA ALA A 188 11.92 11.06 -13.29
C ALA A 188 10.84 10.99 -12.19
N TRP A 189 11.13 10.31 -11.09
CA TRP A 189 10.25 10.23 -9.92
C TRP A 189 10.32 11.48 -9.04
N LYS A 190 11.49 12.08 -8.88
CA LYS A 190 11.65 13.37 -8.17
C LYS A 190 10.89 14.50 -8.86
N LEU A 191 10.83 14.49 -10.19
CA LEU A 191 10.09 15.48 -10.98
C LEU A 191 8.58 15.22 -11.01
N GLY A 192 8.09 14.12 -10.43
CA GLY A 192 6.66 13.83 -10.29
C GLY A 192 5.89 13.82 -11.62
N GLN A 193 4.64 14.27 -11.61
CA GLN A 193 3.76 14.30 -12.79
C GLN A 193 3.97 15.52 -13.70
N THR A 194 5.14 16.17 -13.64
CA THR A 194 5.46 17.27 -14.55
C THR A 194 5.74 16.77 -15.97
N LEU A 195 5.63 17.65 -16.98
CA LEU A 195 5.99 17.31 -18.37
C LEU A 195 7.44 16.78 -18.49
N PRO A 196 8.46 17.40 -17.85
CA PRO A 196 9.81 16.83 -17.81
C PRO A 196 9.85 15.45 -17.13
N GLY A 197 9.14 15.26 -16.02
CA GLY A 197 9.07 13.97 -15.34
C GLY A 197 8.45 12.87 -16.21
N ALA A 198 7.38 13.19 -16.94
CA ALA A 198 6.73 12.28 -17.88
C ALA A 198 7.65 11.91 -19.05
N PHE A 199 8.34 12.89 -19.64
CA PHE A 199 9.31 12.65 -20.70
C PHE A 199 10.46 11.74 -20.25
N LEU A 200 11.01 11.98 -19.04
CA LEU A 200 12.07 11.14 -18.50
C LEU A 200 11.59 9.70 -18.24
N ARG A 201 10.39 9.49 -17.69
CA ARG A 201 9.83 8.14 -17.52
C ARG A 201 9.70 7.39 -18.85
N ALA A 202 9.17 8.05 -19.88
CA ALA A 202 9.04 7.45 -21.21
C ALA A 202 10.41 7.13 -21.82
N SER A 203 11.39 8.01 -21.65
CA SER A 203 12.77 7.76 -22.08
C SER A 203 13.41 6.58 -21.34
N ASP A 204 13.22 6.49 -20.02
CA ASP A 204 13.74 5.39 -19.20
C ASP A 204 13.13 4.04 -19.63
N GLU A 205 11.82 3.99 -19.87
CA GLU A 205 11.11 2.82 -20.39
C GLU A 205 11.62 2.40 -21.78
N LEU A 206 11.72 3.35 -22.72
CA LEU A 206 12.22 3.10 -24.08
C LEU A 206 13.66 2.55 -24.08
N ARG A 207 14.49 3.04 -23.16
CA ARG A 207 15.89 2.62 -23.02
C ARG A 207 16.05 1.34 -22.20
N ARG A 208 14.95 0.78 -21.66
CA ARG A 208 14.98 -0.33 -20.69
C ARG A 208 16.00 -0.05 -19.57
N ALA A 209 15.99 1.20 -19.09
CA ALA A 209 16.93 1.64 -18.08
C ALA A 209 16.91 0.68 -16.89
N THR A 210 18.09 0.30 -16.40
CA THR A 210 18.18 -0.57 -15.24
C THR A 210 17.52 0.11 -14.04
N PRO A 211 16.72 -0.61 -13.25
CA PRO A 211 16.17 -0.05 -12.01
C PRO A 211 17.30 0.54 -11.16
N PRO A 212 17.09 1.72 -10.55
CA PRO A 212 18.15 2.36 -9.78
C PRO A 212 18.57 1.45 -8.63
N LEU A 213 19.89 1.24 -8.49
CA LEU A 213 20.43 0.58 -7.30
C LEU A 213 20.14 1.45 -6.08
N VAL A 214 19.53 0.84 -5.07
CA VAL A 214 19.23 1.46 -3.79
C VAL A 214 19.92 0.70 -2.67
N TRP A 215 20.26 1.44 -1.62
CA TRP A 215 20.85 0.88 -0.41
C TRP A 215 19.86 1.05 0.73
N PRO A 216 19.67 0.03 1.59
CA PRO A 216 18.89 0.22 2.81
C PRO A 216 19.54 1.32 3.65
N ARG A 217 18.71 2.17 4.23
CA ARG A 217 19.14 3.27 5.10
C ARG A 217 18.36 3.18 6.40
N GLU A 218 19.04 3.44 7.48
CA GLU A 218 18.45 3.60 8.80
C GLU A 218 17.95 5.05 8.93
N SER A 219 16.64 5.24 9.06
CA SER A 219 16.02 6.57 9.22
C SER A 219 15.80 6.94 10.68
N LEU A 220 15.56 5.93 11.53
CA LEU A 220 15.41 6.05 12.98
C LEU A 220 16.27 4.95 13.63
N PRO A 221 16.85 5.19 14.82
CA PRO A 221 17.67 4.18 15.50
C PRO A 221 16.87 2.90 15.81
N GLY A 222 17.34 1.73 15.38
CA GLY A 222 16.75 0.42 15.72
C GLY A 222 16.68 -0.56 14.56
#